data_AF-A0A1E9VPN1-F1
#
_entry.id   AF-A0A1E9VPN1-F1
#
_cell.length_a   1.000
_cell.length_b   1.000
_cell.length_c   1.000
_cell.angle_alpha   90.00
_cell.angle_beta   90.00
_cell.angle_gamma   90.00
#
_symmetry.space_group_name_H-M   'P 1'
#
loop_
_entity.id
_entity.type
_entity.pdbx_description
1 polymer ?
#
loop_
_entity_poly.entity_id
_entity_poly.type
_entity_poly.pdbx_seq_one_letter_code
_entity_poly.pdbx_strand_id
1 'polypeptide(L)'
;MTSDQSTNNANIFFKKIRKTWLIWAIILAVFVILFLTFRPMTKDDALVKDDGEVKVYQPVVYDTATWQKATKTSNEIESLKAQLGSTATTEEALDFYGRRATRYRFSTPYEPPFYLIESENFLEVVWYYAASTDDEATKAQSLDFAKRAYRMISMLDQNTGTHVVHQILQGIAMGSQRVGMLNLEQADCQDYRCQIILHK
;
A
#
# COMPACT_ATOMS: atom_id res chain seq x y z
N MET A 1 7.89 54.47 68.71
CA MET A 1 7.74 54.35 67.23
C MET A 1 8.94 53.60 66.69
N THR A 2 8.73 52.79 65.64
CA THR A 2 9.69 52.03 64.79
C THR A 2 10.45 50.87 65.43
N SER A 3 10.59 49.70 64.82
CA SER A 3 9.98 49.15 63.59
C SER A 3 10.27 47.66 63.52
N ASP A 4 9.22 46.87 63.30
CA ASP A 4 9.27 45.50 62.79
C ASP A 4 10.00 45.50 61.44
N GLN A 5 11.21 44.93 61.34
CA GLN A 5 11.89 44.84 60.04
C GLN A 5 12.88 43.68 59.86
N SER A 6 12.92 42.69 60.77
CA SER A 6 13.92 41.62 60.69
C SER A 6 13.42 40.29 60.11
N THR A 7 12.11 40.02 60.09
CA THR A 7 11.56 38.69 59.73
C THR A 7 11.06 38.58 58.28
N ASN A 8 10.88 39.70 57.56
CA ASN A 8 10.40 39.68 56.17
C ASN A 8 11.48 39.36 55.13
N ASN A 9 12.76 39.67 55.40
CA ASN A 9 13.83 39.52 54.40
C ASN A 9 14.29 38.07 54.20
N ALA A 10 14.26 37.23 55.24
CA ALA A 10 14.66 35.82 55.14
C ALA A 10 13.67 34.98 54.32
N ASN A 11 12.37 35.23 54.47
CA ASN A 11 11.31 34.53 53.73
C ASN A 11 11.31 34.90 52.24
N ILE A 12 11.65 36.13 51.89
CA ILE A 12 11.74 36.59 50.49
C ILE A 12 12.96 35.97 49.80
N PHE A 13 14.10 35.89 50.48
CA PHE A 13 15.34 35.33 49.94
C PHE A 13 15.21 33.82 49.62
N PHE A 14 14.65 33.03 50.56
CA PHE A 14 14.42 31.60 50.34
C PHE A 14 13.38 31.32 49.25
N LYS A 15 12.33 32.14 49.15
CA LYS A 15 11.29 32.03 48.10
C LYS A 15 11.85 32.40 46.71
N LYS A 16 12.80 33.34 46.65
CA LYS A 16 13.47 33.76 45.40
C LYS A 16 14.44 32.68 44.89
N ILE A 17 15.23 32.07 45.78
CA ILE A 17 16.15 30.97 45.46
C ILE A 17 15.40 29.71 44.99
N ARG A 18 14.30 29.36 45.66
CA ARG A 18 13.45 28.23 45.28
C ARG A 18 12.75 28.44 43.94
N LYS A 19 12.31 29.68 43.65
CA LYS A 19 11.75 30.04 42.33
C LYS A 19 12.79 29.95 41.22
N THR A 20 14.01 30.42 41.43
CA THR A 20 15.07 30.31 40.41
C THR A 20 15.44 28.85 40.14
N TRP A 21 15.50 27.99 41.16
CA TRP A 21 15.79 26.57 40.95
C TRP A 21 14.67 25.83 40.20
N LEU A 22 13.41 26.15 40.50
CA LEU A 22 12.26 25.64 39.75
C LEU A 22 12.26 26.08 38.29
N ILE A 23 12.61 27.34 38.00
CA ILE A 23 12.71 27.84 36.63
C ILE A 23 13.82 27.10 35.86
N TRP A 24 14.98 26.89 36.46
CA TRP A 24 16.07 26.11 35.85
C TRP A 24 15.66 24.65 35.59
N ALA A 25 14.93 24.01 36.51
CA ALA A 25 14.43 22.66 36.32
C ALA A 25 13.44 22.57 35.14
N ILE A 26 12.56 23.57 34.99
CA ILE A 26 11.61 23.63 33.87
C ILE A 26 12.35 23.84 32.54
N ILE A 27 13.33 24.75 32.50
CA ILE A 27 14.12 25.00 31.28
C ILE A 27 14.86 23.72 30.86
N LEU A 28 15.46 23.00 31.81
CA LEU A 28 16.17 21.76 31.53
C LEU A 28 15.23 20.66 31.03
N ALA A 29 14.03 20.54 31.63
CA ALA A 29 13.00 19.62 31.16
C ALA A 29 12.52 19.95 29.74
N VAL A 30 12.31 21.23 29.43
CA VAL A 30 11.95 21.69 28.08
C VAL A 30 13.07 21.39 27.08
N PHE A 31 14.33 21.58 27.48
CA PHE A 31 15.49 21.25 26.64
C PHE A 31 15.57 19.76 26.34
N VAL A 32 15.33 18.90 27.33
CA VAL A 32 15.31 17.44 27.14
C VAL A 32 14.15 17.03 26.23
N ILE A 33 12.96 17.61 26.41
CA ILE A 33 11.81 17.33 25.53
C ILE A 33 12.13 17.76 24.09
N LEU A 34 12.67 18.97 23.90
CA LEU A 34 13.10 19.46 22.59
C LEU A 34 14.15 18.54 21.97
N PHE A 35 15.11 18.03 22.74
CA PHE A 35 16.14 17.13 22.22
C PHE A 35 15.60 15.74 21.87
N LEU A 36 14.56 15.27 22.58
CA LEU A 36 13.89 14.00 22.28
C LEU A 36 12.95 14.11 21.07
N THR A 37 12.28 15.25 20.88
CA THR A 37 11.38 15.50 19.74
C THR A 37 12.13 15.94 18.49
N PHE A 38 13.14 16.79 18.65
CA PHE A 38 14.07 17.24 17.61
C PHE A 38 15.43 16.63 17.87
N ARG A 39 15.52 15.30 17.70
CA ARG A 39 16.82 14.62 17.72
C ARG A 39 17.72 15.33 16.70
N PRO A 40 18.88 15.87 17.10
CA PRO A 40 19.80 16.43 16.13
C PRO A 40 20.17 15.30 15.16
N MET A 41 19.99 15.54 13.86
CA MET A 41 20.38 14.60 12.82
C MET A 41 21.81 14.14 13.09
N THR A 42 21.96 12.87 13.45
CA THR A 42 23.27 12.23 13.49
C THR A 42 23.78 12.17 12.06
N LYS A 43 25.10 12.32 11.86
CA LYS A 43 25.71 12.28 10.51
C LYS A 43 25.42 11.00 9.71
N ASP A 44 24.81 10.00 10.36
CA ASP A 44 24.34 8.74 9.78
C ASP A 44 22.95 8.85 9.12
N ASP A 45 22.22 9.97 9.29
CA ASP A 45 21.17 10.42 8.36
C ASP A 45 21.83 10.97 7.08
N ALA A 46 22.88 10.29 6.64
CA ALA A 46 23.61 10.61 5.44
C ALA A 46 22.61 10.57 4.30
N LEU A 47 22.30 11.77 3.77
CA LEU A 47 21.84 11.97 2.41
C LEU A 47 22.50 10.87 1.57
N VAL A 48 21.66 10.02 0.96
CA VAL A 48 22.11 8.94 0.07
C VAL A 48 23.19 9.55 -0.81
N LYS A 49 24.44 9.11 -0.59
CA LYS A 49 25.55 9.56 -1.44
C LYS A 49 25.14 9.14 -2.84
N ASP A 50 24.86 10.11 -3.69
CA ASP A 50 24.81 9.90 -5.12
C ASP A 50 26.22 9.40 -5.48
N ASP A 51 26.32 8.09 -5.67
CA ASP A 51 27.55 7.38 -5.98
C ASP A 51 28.04 7.72 -7.40
N GLY A 52 27.28 8.54 -8.14
CA GLY A 52 27.59 8.93 -9.51
C GLY A 52 27.43 7.76 -10.49
N GLU A 53 26.97 6.60 -10.02
CA GLU A 53 26.68 5.45 -10.85
C GLU A 53 25.22 5.53 -11.32
N VAL A 54 25.03 5.56 -12.63
CA VAL A 54 23.68 5.49 -13.21
C VAL A 54 23.08 4.14 -12.84
N LYS A 55 22.17 4.13 -11.85
CA LYS A 55 21.42 2.93 -11.49
C LYS A 55 20.61 2.45 -12.70
N VAL A 56 21.04 1.34 -13.29
CA VAL A 56 20.31 0.69 -14.39
C VAL A 56 19.17 -0.11 -13.78
N TYR A 57 17.97 0.44 -13.89
CA TYR A 57 16.76 -0.21 -13.41
C TYR A 57 16.27 -1.25 -14.40
N GLN A 58 16.27 -2.52 -13.99
CA GLN A 58 15.71 -3.59 -14.82
C GLN A 58 14.18 -3.59 -14.73
N PRO A 59 13.48 -3.62 -15.88
CA PRO A 59 12.02 -3.74 -15.90
C PRO A 59 11.59 -5.11 -15.37
N VAL A 60 10.39 -5.17 -14.79
CA VAL A 60 9.81 -6.45 -14.37
C VAL A 60 9.41 -7.26 -15.60
N VAL A 61 9.93 -8.48 -15.71
CA VAL A 61 9.60 -9.39 -16.80
C VAL A 61 8.47 -10.30 -16.38
N TYR A 62 7.33 -10.19 -17.06
CA TYR A 62 6.15 -11.01 -16.84
C TYR A 62 6.09 -12.16 -17.87
N ASP A 63 6.88 -13.22 -17.64
CA ASP A 63 6.84 -14.41 -18.49
C ASP A 63 5.65 -15.31 -18.14
N THR A 64 4.51 -15.02 -18.74
CA THR A 64 3.26 -15.77 -18.49
C THR A 64 3.26 -17.18 -19.06
N ALA A 65 4.21 -17.55 -19.93
CA ALA A 65 4.24 -18.87 -20.56
C ALA A 65 4.50 -19.99 -19.54
N THR A 66 5.18 -19.67 -18.44
CA THR A 66 5.53 -20.60 -17.37
C THR A 66 4.54 -20.60 -16.21
N TRP A 67 3.50 -19.76 -16.26
CA TRP A 67 2.59 -19.59 -15.13
C TRP A 67 1.54 -20.70 -15.05
N GLN A 68 1.22 -21.07 -13.81
CA GLN A 68 0.23 -22.10 -13.55
C GLN A 68 -1.19 -21.57 -13.77
N LYS A 69 -1.94 -22.25 -14.64
CA LYS A 69 -3.39 -22.06 -14.81
C LYS A 69 -4.18 -22.78 -13.70
N ALA A 70 -5.42 -22.37 -13.49
CA ALA A 70 -6.35 -23.09 -12.63
C ALA A 70 -6.62 -24.50 -13.19
N THR A 71 -6.72 -25.49 -12.30
CA THR A 71 -6.90 -26.90 -12.67
C THR A 71 -8.32 -27.24 -13.12
N LYS A 72 -9.30 -26.42 -12.74
CA LYS A 72 -10.71 -26.56 -13.09
C LYS A 72 -11.26 -25.20 -13.48
N THR A 73 -12.26 -25.18 -14.35
CA THR A 73 -13.01 -23.95 -14.63
C THR A 73 -14.16 -23.78 -13.62
N SER A 74 -14.44 -22.54 -13.24
CA SER A 74 -15.54 -22.17 -12.34
C SER A 74 -15.88 -20.70 -12.51
N ASN A 75 -17.17 -20.37 -12.35
CA ASN A 75 -17.68 -19.00 -12.30
C ASN A 75 -18.18 -18.63 -10.88
N GLU A 76 -17.97 -19.51 -9.90
CA GLU A 76 -18.34 -19.23 -8.52
C GLU A 76 -17.42 -18.14 -7.95
N ILE A 77 -18.00 -17.04 -7.50
CA ILE A 77 -17.23 -15.88 -7.02
C ILE A 77 -16.34 -16.23 -5.83
N GLU A 78 -16.80 -17.08 -4.92
CA GLU A 78 -15.97 -17.55 -3.80
C GLU A 78 -14.75 -18.35 -4.26
N SER A 79 -14.92 -19.22 -5.26
CA SER A 79 -13.83 -19.98 -5.85
C SER A 79 -12.82 -19.07 -6.57
N LEU A 80 -13.29 -17.99 -7.20
CA LEU A 80 -12.46 -16.96 -7.83
C LEU A 80 -11.66 -16.17 -6.79
N LYS A 81 -12.32 -15.70 -5.71
CA LYS A 81 -11.66 -15.03 -4.58
C LYS A 81 -10.57 -15.90 -3.96
N ALA A 82 -10.83 -17.19 -3.81
CA ALA A 82 -9.85 -18.14 -3.25
C ALA A 82 -8.56 -18.26 -4.08
N GLN A 83 -8.56 -17.91 -5.37
CA GLN A 83 -7.32 -17.87 -6.17
C GLN A 83 -6.44 -16.66 -5.85
N LEU A 84 -7.02 -15.59 -5.30
CA LEU A 84 -6.30 -14.36 -4.94
C LEU A 84 -5.69 -14.45 -3.53
N GLY A 85 -6.38 -15.12 -2.61
CA GLY A 85 -5.86 -15.39 -1.27
C GLY A 85 -6.86 -16.14 -0.41
N SER A 86 -6.36 -16.74 0.67
CA SER A 86 -7.19 -17.46 1.65
C SER A 86 -7.95 -16.52 2.59
N THR A 87 -7.48 -15.29 2.76
CA THR A 87 -8.07 -14.30 3.66
C THR A 87 -8.04 -12.93 2.99
N ALA A 88 -9.09 -12.15 3.23
CA ALA A 88 -9.20 -10.78 2.76
C ALA A 88 -9.78 -9.90 3.86
N THR A 89 -9.33 -8.64 3.91
CA THR A 89 -10.00 -7.60 4.68
C THR A 89 -11.14 -7.03 3.85
N THR A 90 -12.33 -6.92 4.44
CA THR A 90 -13.53 -6.42 3.75
C THR A 90 -13.75 -4.95 4.05
N GLU A 91 -13.98 -4.15 3.00
CA GLU A 91 -14.18 -2.70 3.06
C GLU A 91 -15.32 -2.27 2.13
N GLU A 92 -16.01 -1.18 2.45
CA GLU A 92 -16.94 -0.55 1.50
C GLU A 92 -16.16 0.12 0.36
N ALA A 93 -16.67 0.00 -0.86
CA ALA A 93 -16.11 0.62 -2.05
C ALA A 93 -17.19 0.99 -3.06
N LEU A 94 -16.75 1.57 -4.17
CA LEU A 94 -17.57 1.79 -5.35
C LEU A 94 -17.08 0.88 -6.48
N ASP A 95 -18.03 0.35 -7.25
CA ASP A 95 -17.73 -0.36 -8.49
C ASP A 95 -17.33 0.59 -9.62
N PHE A 96 -17.02 0.01 -10.78
CA PHE A 96 -16.63 0.72 -11.99
C PHE A 96 -17.59 1.83 -12.42
N TYR A 97 -18.89 1.70 -12.11
CA TYR A 97 -19.90 2.73 -12.40
C TYR A 97 -20.30 3.57 -11.17
N GLY A 98 -19.51 3.53 -10.10
CA GLY A 98 -19.73 4.37 -8.92
C GLY A 98 -20.85 3.88 -8.01
N ARG A 99 -21.31 2.62 -8.14
CA ARG A 99 -22.35 2.05 -7.28
C ARG A 99 -21.71 1.34 -6.09
N ARG A 100 -22.47 1.21 -5.00
CA ARG A 100 -21.99 0.55 -3.78
C ARG A 100 -21.52 -0.88 -4.08
N ALA A 101 -20.32 -1.19 -3.59
CA ALA A 101 -19.67 -2.47 -3.77
C ALA A 101 -18.88 -2.86 -2.52
N THR A 102 -18.42 -4.10 -2.50
CA THR A 102 -17.57 -4.63 -1.43
C THR A 102 -16.17 -4.84 -1.98
N ARG A 103 -15.17 -4.23 -1.34
CA ARG A 103 -13.75 -4.50 -1.62
C ARG A 103 -13.24 -5.58 -0.68
N TYR A 104 -12.62 -6.60 -1.26
CA TYR A 104 -11.86 -7.64 -0.58
C TYR A 104 -10.38 -7.40 -0.84
N ARG A 105 -9.66 -6.88 0.16
CA ARG A 105 -8.24 -6.57 0.06
C ARG A 105 -7.41 -7.75 0.55
N PHE A 106 -6.50 -8.22 -0.30
CA PHE A 106 -5.60 -9.36 -0.06
C PHE A 106 -4.17 -8.95 0.30
N SER A 107 -3.87 -7.64 0.27
CA SER A 107 -2.64 -7.06 0.79
C SER A 107 -2.89 -6.22 2.05
N THR A 108 -1.86 -5.96 2.84
CA THR A 108 -1.97 -5.05 3.98
C THR A 108 -1.99 -3.58 3.52
N PRO A 109 -2.44 -2.63 4.36
CA PRO A 109 -2.47 -1.21 3.98
C PRO A 109 -1.09 -0.58 3.69
N TYR A 110 0.00 -1.23 4.12
CA TYR A 110 1.38 -0.77 3.91
C TYR A 110 2.07 -1.49 2.76
N GLU A 111 1.35 -2.37 2.06
CA GLU A 111 1.83 -3.08 0.89
C GLU A 111 1.18 -2.52 -0.38
N PRO A 112 1.82 -2.70 -1.54
CA PRO A 112 1.21 -2.49 -2.84
C PRO A 112 -0.23 -3.05 -2.92
N PRO A 113 -1.16 -2.32 -3.56
CA PRO A 113 -2.56 -2.71 -3.60
C PRO A 113 -2.75 -4.06 -4.29
N PHE A 114 -3.53 -4.94 -3.68
CA PHE A 114 -4.08 -6.13 -4.31
C PHE A 114 -5.46 -6.43 -3.73
N TYR A 115 -6.49 -6.25 -4.55
CA TYR A 115 -7.86 -6.38 -4.10
C TYR A 115 -8.81 -6.78 -5.21
N LEU A 116 -9.98 -7.23 -4.80
CA LEU A 116 -11.12 -7.50 -5.65
C LEU A 116 -12.29 -6.61 -5.22
N ILE A 117 -12.98 -5.97 -6.15
CA ILE A 117 -14.26 -5.31 -5.89
C ILE A 117 -15.37 -6.19 -6.46
N GLU A 118 -16.39 -6.44 -5.64
CA GLU A 118 -17.56 -7.22 -6.00
C GLU A 118 -18.80 -6.34 -5.84
N SER A 119 -19.56 -6.18 -6.92
CA SER A 119 -20.90 -5.59 -6.89
C SER A 119 -21.93 -6.53 -7.51
N GLU A 120 -23.17 -6.06 -7.64
CA GLU A 120 -24.24 -6.81 -8.29
C GLU A 120 -23.87 -7.20 -9.74
N ASN A 121 -23.26 -6.28 -10.49
CA ASN A 121 -22.97 -6.50 -11.91
C ASN A 121 -21.48 -6.69 -12.21
N PHE A 122 -20.59 -6.29 -11.30
CA PHE A 122 -19.15 -6.28 -11.60
C PHE A 122 -18.33 -7.15 -10.66
N LEU A 123 -17.23 -7.64 -11.23
CA LEU A 123 -16.11 -8.26 -10.56
C LEU A 123 -14.84 -7.59 -11.08
N GLU A 124 -14.14 -6.88 -10.20
CA GLU A 124 -12.97 -6.07 -10.59
C GLU A 124 -11.75 -6.52 -9.80
N VAL A 125 -10.76 -7.12 -10.45
CA VAL A 125 -9.49 -7.45 -9.81
C VAL A 125 -8.48 -6.36 -10.14
N VAL A 126 -7.81 -5.85 -9.10
CA VAL A 126 -6.82 -4.77 -9.21
C VAL A 126 -5.57 -5.16 -8.45
N TRP A 127 -4.42 -4.95 -9.08
CA TRP A 127 -3.12 -5.12 -8.43
C TRP A 127 -2.13 -4.04 -8.84
N TYR A 128 -1.12 -3.85 -8.02
CA TYR A 128 0.00 -2.97 -8.33
C TYR A 128 0.81 -3.49 -9.52
N TYR A 129 1.19 -2.59 -10.43
CA TYR A 129 2.06 -2.87 -11.58
C TYR A 129 3.43 -2.25 -11.34
N ALA A 130 4.40 -3.06 -10.93
CA ALA A 130 5.70 -2.55 -10.48
C ALA A 130 6.46 -1.76 -11.55
N ALA A 131 7.06 -0.66 -11.08
CA ALA A 131 8.03 0.15 -11.79
C ALA A 131 9.37 -0.60 -11.95
N SER A 132 10.15 -0.20 -12.95
CA SER A 132 11.56 -0.63 -13.02
C SER A 132 12.37 -0.13 -11.82
N THR A 133 11.98 1.02 -11.26
CA THR A 133 12.65 1.69 -10.13
C THR A 133 12.33 1.12 -8.76
N ASP A 134 11.35 0.24 -8.66
CA ASP A 134 10.95 -0.36 -7.38
C ASP A 134 12.06 -1.26 -6.82
N ASP A 135 12.04 -1.45 -5.51
CA ASP A 135 12.87 -2.46 -4.88
C ASP A 135 12.45 -3.88 -5.29
N GLU A 136 13.36 -4.83 -5.11
CA GLU A 136 13.14 -6.22 -5.55
C GLU A 136 12.00 -6.91 -4.79
N ALA A 137 11.70 -6.54 -3.54
CA ALA A 137 10.59 -7.12 -2.79
C ALA A 137 9.24 -6.65 -3.36
N THR A 138 9.13 -5.36 -3.67
CA THR A 138 7.96 -4.75 -4.32
C THR A 138 7.73 -5.36 -5.72
N LYS A 139 8.79 -5.54 -6.51
CA LYS A 139 8.71 -6.22 -7.81
C LYS A 139 8.25 -7.67 -7.70
N ALA A 140 8.83 -8.42 -6.75
CA ALA A 140 8.45 -9.80 -6.50
C ALA A 140 6.98 -9.93 -6.08
N GLN A 141 6.50 -9.00 -5.26
CA GLN A 141 5.12 -8.95 -4.82
C GLN A 141 4.15 -8.62 -5.96
N SER A 142 4.47 -7.62 -6.79
CA SER A 142 3.72 -7.31 -8.02
C SER A 142 3.60 -8.52 -8.94
N LEU A 143 4.71 -9.25 -9.14
CA LEU A 143 4.73 -10.47 -9.96
C LEU A 143 3.86 -11.59 -9.37
N ASP A 144 3.89 -11.77 -8.05
CA ASP A 144 3.04 -12.74 -7.37
C ASP A 144 1.55 -12.37 -7.50
N PHE A 145 1.18 -11.10 -7.33
CA PHE A 145 -0.20 -10.65 -7.55
C PHE A 145 -0.66 -10.91 -8.99
N ALA A 146 0.18 -10.61 -9.98
CA ALA A 146 -0.10 -10.89 -11.38
C ALA A 146 -0.33 -12.39 -11.65
N LYS A 147 0.47 -13.28 -11.02
CA LYS A 147 0.29 -14.74 -11.12
C LYS A 147 -1.03 -15.21 -10.51
N ARG A 148 -1.44 -14.64 -9.38
CA ARG A 148 -2.71 -14.97 -8.73
C ARG A 148 -3.91 -14.49 -9.54
N ALA A 149 -3.84 -13.26 -10.07
CA ALA A 149 -4.82 -12.74 -11.01
C ALA A 149 -4.90 -13.60 -12.28
N TYR A 150 -3.76 -13.99 -12.86
CA TYR A 150 -3.69 -14.93 -13.98
C TYR A 150 -4.41 -16.24 -13.67
N ARG A 151 -4.14 -16.83 -12.51
CA ARG A 151 -4.77 -18.07 -12.07
C ARG A 151 -6.27 -17.90 -11.89
N MET A 152 -6.73 -16.83 -11.23
CA MET A 152 -8.15 -16.49 -11.07
C MET A 152 -8.85 -16.40 -12.42
N ILE A 153 -8.32 -15.60 -13.35
CA ILE A 153 -8.95 -15.34 -14.64
C ILE A 153 -8.91 -16.59 -15.54
N SER A 154 -7.85 -17.41 -15.45
CA SER A 154 -7.79 -18.71 -16.12
C SER A 154 -8.85 -19.70 -15.62
N MET A 155 -9.39 -19.49 -14.42
CA MET A 155 -10.47 -20.29 -13.87
C MET A 155 -11.82 -20.00 -14.55
N LEU A 156 -12.02 -18.79 -15.09
CA LEU A 156 -13.19 -18.47 -15.90
C LEU A 156 -13.08 -19.11 -17.29
N ASP A 157 -11.91 -18.92 -17.93
CA ASP A 157 -11.57 -19.49 -19.23
C ASP A 157 -10.03 -19.61 -19.33
N GLN A 158 -9.55 -20.84 -19.46
CA GLN A 158 -8.10 -21.11 -19.47
C GLN A 158 -7.36 -20.55 -20.68
N ASN A 159 -8.04 -20.28 -21.79
CA ASN A 159 -7.40 -19.76 -23.00
C ASN A 159 -7.59 -18.26 -23.03
N THR A 160 -8.83 -17.80 -23.14
CA THR A 160 -9.16 -16.38 -23.28
C THR A 160 -8.71 -15.60 -22.05
N GLY A 161 -8.95 -16.14 -20.85
CA GLY A 161 -8.57 -15.49 -19.62
C GLY A 161 -7.06 -15.30 -19.47
N THR A 162 -6.27 -16.33 -19.80
CA THR A 162 -4.80 -16.22 -19.75
C THR A 162 -4.24 -15.29 -20.82
N HIS A 163 -4.88 -15.25 -21.99
CA HIS A 163 -4.54 -14.33 -23.05
C HIS A 163 -4.78 -12.87 -22.63
N VAL A 164 -5.91 -12.55 -21.98
CA VAL A 164 -6.19 -11.20 -21.44
C VAL A 164 -5.07 -10.75 -20.52
N VAL A 165 -4.71 -11.56 -19.53
CA VAL A 165 -3.68 -11.19 -18.54
C VAL A 165 -2.31 -11.05 -19.19
N HIS A 166 -1.98 -11.90 -20.16
CA HIS A 166 -0.75 -11.76 -20.95
C HIS A 166 -0.72 -10.42 -21.69
N GLN A 167 -1.76 -10.08 -22.45
CA GLN A 167 -1.82 -8.86 -23.27
C GLN A 167 -1.65 -7.59 -22.43
N ILE A 168 -2.39 -7.47 -21.32
CA ILE A 168 -2.33 -6.26 -20.49
C ILE A 168 -0.96 -6.08 -19.84
N LEU A 169 -0.27 -7.17 -19.47
CA LEU A 169 1.08 -7.11 -18.93
C LEU A 169 2.14 -6.72 -19.99
N GLN A 170 1.82 -6.89 -21.28
CA GLN A 170 2.59 -6.35 -22.40
C GLN A 170 2.16 -4.92 -22.79
N GLY A 171 1.28 -4.28 -22.02
CA GLY A 171 0.79 -2.92 -22.26
C GLY A 171 -0.33 -2.83 -23.31
N ILE A 172 -0.94 -3.95 -23.68
CA ILE A 172 -2.04 -3.99 -24.66
C ILE A 172 -3.36 -4.05 -23.89
N ALA A 173 -4.11 -2.96 -23.91
CA ALA A 173 -5.44 -2.91 -23.29
C ALA A 173 -6.43 -3.82 -24.03
N MET A 174 -7.32 -4.45 -23.27
CA MET A 174 -8.29 -5.44 -23.77
C MET A 174 -9.70 -5.10 -23.26
N GLY A 175 -10.74 -5.45 -24.02
CA GLY A 175 -12.13 -5.20 -23.65
C GLY A 175 -13.11 -5.82 -24.64
N SER A 176 -14.41 -5.64 -24.37
CA SER A 176 -15.53 -6.01 -25.25
C SER A 176 -15.47 -7.45 -25.80
N GLN A 177 -15.08 -8.40 -24.95
CA GLN A 177 -15.03 -9.83 -25.29
C GLN A 177 -15.52 -10.70 -24.14
N ARG A 178 -15.85 -11.95 -24.42
CA ARG A 178 -16.32 -12.89 -23.40
C ARG A 178 -15.16 -13.64 -22.77
N VAL A 179 -15.16 -13.77 -21.45
CA VAL A 179 -14.21 -14.59 -20.68
C VAL A 179 -15.02 -15.57 -19.82
N GLY A 180 -15.16 -16.80 -20.31
CA GLY A 180 -16.03 -17.79 -19.68
C GLY A 180 -17.50 -17.38 -19.78
N MET A 181 -18.16 -17.19 -18.63
CA MET A 181 -19.54 -16.68 -18.60
C MET A 181 -19.65 -15.15 -18.48
N LEU A 182 -18.55 -14.48 -18.18
CA LEU A 182 -18.50 -13.05 -17.90
C LEU A 182 -18.09 -12.28 -19.15
N ASN A 183 -18.46 -11.00 -19.24
CA ASN A 183 -17.99 -10.11 -20.30
C ASN A 183 -16.87 -9.23 -19.76
N LEU A 184 -15.74 -9.18 -20.47
CA LEU A 184 -14.66 -8.26 -20.20
C LEU A 184 -15.07 -6.87 -20.65
N GLU A 185 -15.29 -5.96 -19.70
CA GLU A 185 -15.55 -4.55 -20.00
C GLU A 185 -14.24 -3.85 -20.37
N GLN A 186 -13.25 -3.97 -19.50
CA GLN A 186 -11.94 -3.33 -19.65
C GLN A 186 -10.88 -4.09 -18.88
N ALA A 187 -9.68 -4.16 -19.44
CA ALA A 187 -8.47 -4.57 -18.75
C ALA A 187 -7.25 -3.84 -19.30
N ASP A 188 -6.38 -3.37 -18.42
CA ASP A 188 -5.14 -2.69 -18.76
C ASP A 188 -4.15 -2.74 -17.58
N CYS A 189 -2.88 -2.41 -17.89
CA CYS A 189 -1.84 -2.14 -16.92
C CYS A 189 -1.18 -0.80 -17.28
N GLN A 190 -1.46 0.24 -16.49
CA GLN A 190 -0.93 1.59 -16.68
C GLN A 190 -0.74 2.27 -15.33
N ASP A 191 0.18 3.23 -15.24
CA ASP A 191 0.37 4.08 -14.06
C ASP A 191 0.44 3.32 -12.73
N TYR A 192 1.26 2.27 -12.70
CA TYR A 192 1.47 1.40 -11.55
C TYR A 192 0.25 0.59 -11.08
N ARG A 193 -0.75 0.43 -11.96
CA ARG A 193 -1.97 -0.31 -11.69
C ARG A 193 -2.33 -1.21 -12.85
N CYS A 194 -2.57 -2.47 -12.55
CA CYS A 194 -3.29 -3.37 -13.44
C CYS A 194 -4.71 -3.55 -12.93
N GLN A 195 -5.65 -3.66 -13.86
CA GLN A 195 -7.05 -3.91 -13.54
C GLN A 195 -7.71 -4.79 -14.60
N ILE A 196 -8.68 -5.58 -14.17
CA ILE A 196 -9.58 -6.34 -15.03
C ILE A 196 -10.99 -6.19 -14.48
N ILE A 197 -11.89 -5.67 -15.30
CA ILE A 197 -13.30 -5.41 -14.98
C ILE A 197 -14.16 -6.38 -15.77
N LEU A 198 -14.89 -7.22 -15.06
CA LEU A 198 -15.76 -8.24 -15.62
C LEU A 198 -17.22 -7.95 -15.25
N HIS A 199 -18.09 -7.97 -16.25
CA HIS A 199 -19.53 -7.91 -16.11
C HIS A 199 -20.11 -9.32 -15.95
N LYS A 200 -20.92 -9.50 -14.90
CA LYS A 200 -21.65 -10.73 -14.56
C LYS A 200 -22.80 -11.04 -15.52
#